data_AF-A0A662XDE7-F1
#
_entry.id   AF-A0A662XDE7-F1
#
_cell.length_a   1.000
_cell.length_b   1.000
_cell.length_c   1.000
_cell.angle_alpha   90.00
_cell.angle_beta   90.00
_cell.angle_gamma   90.00
#
_symmetry.space_group_name_H-M   'P 1'
#
loop_
_entity.id
_entity.type
_entity.pdbx_description
1 polymer ?
#
loop_
_entity_poly.entity_id
_entity_poly.type
_entity_poly.pdbx_seq_one_letter_code
_entity_poly.pdbx_strand_id
1 'polypeptide(L)'
;ASGDFCCVRNEVIPFPGVQSLQKVFDALKFTLLNLEISISEQLGHITLREDYDTVEDDAFISNYRLASGNSNGLTTELNSVAFSQYFENHERFDREPCAILAVDSVDEDELHPYNPSDCVRKAINSTTVLSRMKRAKASQNKRIDAGEDEEEVVIVMRRAAFAKTCRPAFDIPEVAMQELRDGVTDWGNTITQALRGILHAQS
;
A
#
# COMPACT_ATOMS: atom_id res chain seq x y z
N ALA A 1 22.46 1.31 -6.89
CA ALA A 1 21.38 1.64 -7.85
C ALA A 1 22.04 2.11 -9.13
N SER A 2 21.77 1.46 -10.26
CA SER A 2 22.42 1.73 -11.56
C SER A 2 21.76 2.91 -12.30
N GLY A 3 21.44 3.97 -11.56
CA GLY A 3 20.62 5.10 -12.03
C GLY A 3 19.13 4.98 -11.69
N ASP A 4 18.72 3.92 -11.00
CA ASP A 4 17.34 3.75 -10.51
C ASP A 4 17.01 4.72 -9.38
N PHE A 5 15.73 5.04 -9.24
CA PHE A 5 15.22 5.84 -8.12
C PHE A 5 14.67 4.91 -7.05
N CYS A 6 15.24 4.98 -5.84
CA CYS A 6 14.87 4.08 -4.74
C CYS A 6 14.42 4.88 -3.52
N CYS A 7 13.48 4.31 -2.77
CA CYS A 7 13.02 4.85 -1.49
C CYS A 7 12.84 3.70 -0.48
N VAL A 8 13.31 3.90 0.75
CA VAL A 8 12.96 3.08 1.90
C VAL A 8 12.03 3.91 2.78
N ARG A 9 10.87 3.36 3.12
CA ARG A 9 9.86 4.05 3.91
C ARG A 9 9.33 3.15 5.01
N ASN A 10 9.40 3.64 6.25
CA ASN A 10 8.84 3.00 7.43
C ASN A 10 7.79 3.91 8.04
N GLU A 11 6.58 3.40 8.23
CA GLU A 11 5.41 4.19 8.61
C GLU A 11 4.63 3.52 9.73
N VAL A 12 4.05 4.35 10.59
CA VAL A 12 3.07 3.97 11.60
C VAL A 12 1.83 4.81 11.38
N ILE A 13 0.76 4.17 10.89
CA ILE A 13 -0.47 4.83 10.45
C ILE A 13 -1.60 4.43 11.40
N PRO A 14 -2.03 5.31 12.32
CA PRO A 14 -3.19 5.05 13.17
C PRO A 14 -4.49 5.31 12.40
N PHE A 15 -5.54 4.56 12.76
CA PHE A 15 -6.92 4.77 12.30
C PHE A 15 -7.83 5.07 13.50
N PRO A 16 -7.86 6.34 13.98
CA PRO A 16 -8.70 6.72 15.12
C PRO A 16 -10.18 6.52 14.81
N GLY A 17 -10.97 6.12 15.81
CA GLY A 17 -12.40 5.86 15.65
C GLY A 17 -12.76 4.51 15.01
N VAL A 18 -11.78 3.80 14.43
CA VAL A 18 -12.00 2.44 13.90
C VAL A 18 -11.75 1.41 15.01
N GLN A 19 -12.77 0.64 15.36
CA GLN A 19 -12.69 -0.33 16.47
C GLN A 19 -12.41 -1.77 16.03
N SER A 20 -12.63 -2.10 14.75
CA SER A 20 -12.44 -3.46 14.23
C SER A 20 -11.19 -3.56 13.37
N LEU A 21 -10.26 -4.44 13.77
CA LEU A 21 -9.07 -4.75 12.99
C LEU A 21 -9.45 -5.45 11.68
N GLN A 22 -10.45 -6.34 11.73
CA GLN A 22 -10.99 -7.01 10.56
C GLN A 22 -11.50 -6.02 9.51
N LYS A 23 -12.21 -4.95 9.92
CA LYS A 23 -12.62 -3.89 8.98
C LYS A 23 -11.44 -3.22 8.28
N VAL A 24 -10.34 -2.96 8.99
CA VAL A 24 -9.13 -2.40 8.40
C VAL A 24 -8.48 -3.39 7.44
N PHE A 25 -8.46 -4.67 7.79
CA PHE A 25 -7.93 -5.73 6.94
C PHE A 25 -8.75 -5.91 5.66
N ASP A 26 -10.08 -5.93 5.75
CA ASP A 26 -10.95 -6.05 4.59
C ASP A 26 -10.86 -4.83 3.68
N ALA A 27 -10.78 -3.61 4.25
CA ALA A 27 -10.52 -2.39 3.48
C ALA A 27 -9.16 -2.43 2.76
N LEU A 28 -8.13 -3.02 3.39
CA LEU A 28 -6.81 -3.19 2.78
C LEU A 28 -6.85 -4.15 1.60
N LYS A 29 -7.48 -5.32 1.74
CA LYS A 29 -7.69 -6.26 0.62
C LYS A 29 -8.44 -5.57 -0.52
N PHE A 30 -9.55 -4.91 -0.21
CA PHE A 30 -10.34 -4.20 -1.20
C PHE A 30 -9.52 -3.14 -1.93
N THR A 31 -8.69 -2.37 -1.21
CA THR A 31 -7.82 -1.36 -1.81
C THR A 31 -6.80 -1.98 -2.77
N LEU A 32 -6.21 -3.13 -2.43
CA LEU A 32 -5.26 -3.83 -3.31
C LEU A 32 -5.93 -4.41 -4.55
N LEU A 33 -7.15 -4.93 -4.41
CA LEU A 33 -7.93 -5.48 -5.52
C LEU A 33 -8.40 -4.40 -6.52
N ASN A 34 -8.52 -3.15 -6.07
CA ASN A 34 -8.98 -2.02 -6.88
C ASN A 34 -7.90 -0.93 -6.99
N LEU A 35 -6.63 -1.33 -6.95
CA LEU A 35 -5.51 -0.39 -6.90
C LEU A 35 -5.39 0.44 -8.18
N GLU A 36 -5.73 -0.13 -9.34
CA GLU A 36 -5.77 0.56 -10.63
C GLU A 36 -6.73 1.74 -10.65
N ILE A 37 -7.89 1.60 -10.00
CA ILE A 37 -8.88 2.66 -9.86
C ILE A 37 -8.30 3.76 -8.96
N SER A 38 -7.79 3.37 -7.79
CA SER A 38 -7.23 4.31 -6.81
C SER A 38 -6.08 5.13 -7.40
N ILE A 39 -5.18 4.50 -8.17
CA ILE A 39 -4.07 5.18 -8.85
C ILE A 39 -4.61 6.13 -9.93
N SER A 40 -5.55 5.67 -10.76
CA SER A 40 -6.08 6.48 -11.85
C SER A 40 -6.79 7.74 -11.33
N GLU A 41 -7.61 7.60 -10.31
CA GLU A 41 -8.38 8.71 -9.73
C GLU A 41 -7.50 9.71 -8.98
N GLN A 42 -6.52 9.24 -8.22
CA GLN A 42 -5.73 10.13 -7.36
C GLN A 42 -4.54 10.78 -8.06
N LEU A 43 -3.95 10.11 -9.06
CA LEU A 43 -2.79 10.63 -9.79
C LEU A 43 -3.17 11.19 -11.17
N GLY A 44 -4.43 11.05 -11.60
CA GLY A 44 -4.87 11.43 -12.95
C GLY A 44 -4.25 10.58 -14.05
N HIS A 45 -3.74 9.39 -13.69
CA HIS A 45 -3.18 8.42 -14.63
C HIS A 45 -4.29 7.60 -15.28
N ILE A 46 -3.96 6.91 -16.37
CA ILE A 46 -4.78 5.81 -16.88
C ILE A 46 -4.08 4.52 -16.50
N THR A 47 -4.59 3.83 -15.48
CA THR A 47 -4.03 2.58 -14.99
C THR A 47 -4.94 1.42 -15.32
N LEU A 48 -4.36 0.40 -15.92
CA LEU A 48 -5.02 -0.85 -16.27
C LEU A 48 -4.44 -1.97 -15.41
N ARG A 49 -5.33 -2.87 -14.99
CA ARG A 49 -4.98 -4.13 -14.33
C ARG A 49 -5.15 -5.27 -15.34
N GLU A 50 -4.12 -6.09 -15.49
CA GLU A 50 -4.09 -7.11 -16.55
C GLU A 50 -4.56 -8.49 -16.08
N ASP A 51 -4.62 -8.72 -14.77
CA ASP A 51 -4.95 -10.00 -14.14
C ASP A 51 -5.84 -9.82 -12.91
N TYR A 52 -6.73 -10.78 -12.68
CA TYR A 52 -7.62 -10.82 -11.52
C TYR A 52 -7.51 -12.15 -10.78
N ASP A 53 -6.31 -12.73 -10.78
CA ASP A 53 -6.06 -14.03 -10.17
C ASP A 53 -5.87 -13.88 -8.65
N THR A 54 -6.91 -14.29 -7.92
CA THR A 54 -6.94 -14.23 -6.46
C THR A 54 -7.34 -15.58 -5.87
N VAL A 55 -6.66 -16.00 -4.82
CA VAL A 55 -7.07 -17.13 -3.98
C VAL A 55 -7.50 -16.55 -2.64
N GLU A 56 -8.78 -16.72 -2.33
CA GLU A 56 -9.39 -16.35 -1.04
C GLU A 56 -9.85 -17.62 -0.33
N ASP A 57 -8.97 -18.17 0.50
CA ASP A 57 -9.32 -19.20 1.49
C ASP A 57 -8.98 -18.64 2.88
N ASP A 58 -8.33 -19.40 3.75
CA ASP A 58 -7.78 -18.90 5.03
C ASP A 58 -6.71 -17.80 4.88
N ALA A 59 -6.21 -17.57 3.65
CA ALA A 59 -5.27 -16.51 3.30
C ALA A 59 -5.70 -15.83 1.99
N PHE A 60 -5.34 -14.55 1.86
CA PHE A 60 -5.50 -13.78 0.63
C PHE A 60 -4.17 -13.78 -0.12
N ILE A 61 -4.19 -14.37 -1.32
CA ILE A 61 -3.05 -14.38 -2.24
C ILE A 61 -3.52 -13.75 -3.55
N SER A 62 -2.80 -12.75 -4.04
CA SER A 62 -3.12 -12.07 -5.30
C SER A 62 -1.83 -11.79 -6.06
N ASN A 63 -1.75 -12.23 -7.30
CA ASN A 63 -0.89 -11.57 -8.27
C ASN A 63 -1.61 -10.32 -8.77
N TYR A 64 -0.85 -9.29 -9.14
CA TYR A 64 -1.37 -8.13 -9.84
C TYR A 64 -0.31 -7.47 -10.70
N ARG A 65 -0.71 -7.17 -11.93
CA ARG A 65 0.04 -6.49 -12.98
C ARG A 65 -0.69 -5.22 -13.34
N LEU A 66 0.00 -4.10 -13.16
CA LEU A 66 -0.51 -2.78 -13.43
C LEU A 66 0.33 -2.13 -14.52
N ALA A 67 -0.33 -1.61 -15.54
CA ALA A 67 0.24 -0.71 -16.53
C ALA A 67 -0.40 0.67 -16.37
N SER A 68 0.40 1.71 -16.18
CA SER A 68 -0.07 3.06 -15.88
C SER A 68 0.58 4.08 -16.80
N GLY A 69 -0.24 4.74 -17.62
CA GLY A 69 0.17 5.86 -18.46
C GLY A 69 -0.04 7.19 -17.75
N ASN A 70 0.97 8.06 -17.78
CA ASN A 70 0.87 9.43 -17.26
C ASN A 70 0.62 10.46 -18.38
N SER A 71 0.38 11.72 -18.00
CA SER A 71 0.10 12.84 -18.92
C SER A 71 1.26 13.16 -19.88
N ASN A 72 2.48 12.74 -19.56
CA ASN A 72 3.67 12.92 -20.39
C ASN A 72 3.84 11.81 -21.44
N GLY A 73 2.87 10.89 -21.56
CA GLY A 73 2.91 9.77 -22.49
C GLY A 73 3.87 8.66 -22.06
N LEU A 74 4.35 8.69 -20.82
CA LEU A 74 5.21 7.67 -20.26
C LEU A 74 4.36 6.56 -19.65
N THR A 75 4.68 5.32 -20.02
CA THR A 75 4.09 4.13 -19.41
C THR A 75 5.01 3.60 -18.33
N THR A 76 4.44 3.37 -17.15
CA THR A 76 5.08 2.64 -16.05
C THR A 76 4.35 1.32 -15.83
N GLU A 77 5.06 0.30 -15.37
CA GLU A 77 4.42 -0.97 -15.02
C GLU A 77 4.90 -1.52 -13.67
N LEU A 78 4.10 -2.39 -13.07
CA LEU A 78 4.42 -3.13 -11.85
C LEU A 78 3.84 -4.53 -11.97
N ASN A 79 4.62 -5.55 -11.63
CA ASN A 79 4.15 -6.91 -11.44
C ASN A 79 4.49 -7.32 -10.01
N SER A 80 3.50 -7.71 -9.22
CA SER A 80 3.72 -8.02 -7.81
C SER A 80 2.77 -9.09 -7.31
N VAL A 81 3.20 -9.79 -6.27
CA VAL A 81 2.38 -10.75 -5.53
C VAL A 81 2.18 -10.24 -4.12
N ALA A 82 0.93 -10.27 -3.66
CA ALA A 82 0.53 -9.98 -2.30
C ALA A 82 0.12 -11.28 -1.60
N PHE A 83 0.64 -11.48 -0.39
CA PHE A 83 0.23 -12.53 0.54
C PHE A 83 -0.25 -11.87 1.81
N SER A 84 -1.45 -12.17 2.26
CA SER A 84 -1.93 -11.64 3.52
C SER A 84 -2.79 -12.62 4.29
N GLN A 85 -2.74 -12.50 5.61
CA GLN A 85 -3.48 -13.36 6.51
C GLN A 85 -3.93 -12.57 7.73
N TYR A 86 -5.16 -12.82 8.14
CA TYR A 86 -5.73 -12.33 9.38
C TYR A 86 -5.72 -13.43 10.43
N PHE A 87 -5.35 -13.08 11.64
CA PHE A 87 -5.25 -13.99 12.77
C PHE A 87 -6.16 -13.46 13.87
N GLU A 88 -7.22 -14.20 14.23
CA GLU A 88 -8.13 -13.80 15.31
C GLU A 88 -7.50 -14.02 16.69
N ASN A 89 -6.81 -15.15 16.88
CA ASN A 89 -6.22 -15.54 18.15
C ASN A 89 -4.96 -16.37 17.92
N HIS A 90 -3.80 -15.70 17.85
CA HIS A 90 -2.54 -16.36 17.53
C HIS A 90 -1.52 -16.19 18.67
N GLU A 91 -0.88 -17.28 19.08
CA GLU A 91 -0.04 -17.34 20.28
C GLU A 91 1.16 -16.38 20.23
N ARG A 92 1.73 -16.15 19.04
CA ARG A 92 2.84 -15.21 18.85
C ARG A 92 2.44 -13.73 18.98
N PHE A 93 1.16 -13.43 19.06
CA PHE A 93 0.61 -12.07 19.17
C PHE A 93 -0.20 -11.89 20.45
N ASP A 94 0.21 -12.56 21.53
CA ASP A 94 -0.43 -12.48 22.84
C ASP A 94 -1.94 -12.77 22.82
N ARG A 95 -2.38 -13.61 21.88
CA ARG A 95 -3.80 -13.93 21.64
C ARG A 95 -4.66 -12.74 21.21
N GLU A 96 -4.04 -11.63 20.84
CA GLU A 96 -4.72 -10.49 20.23
C GLU A 96 -4.87 -10.68 18.71
N PRO A 97 -5.98 -10.21 18.12
CA PRO A 97 -6.14 -10.13 16.68
C PRO A 97 -5.02 -9.32 16.01
N CYS A 98 -4.51 -9.84 14.91
CA CYS A 98 -3.55 -9.15 14.07
C CYS A 98 -3.73 -9.55 12.59
N ALA A 99 -3.17 -8.77 11.68
CA ALA A 99 -3.06 -9.17 10.29
C ALA A 99 -1.70 -8.81 9.72
N ILE A 100 -1.23 -9.61 8.77
CA ILE A 100 0.04 -9.40 8.08
C ILE A 100 -0.23 -9.37 6.59
N LEU A 101 0.42 -8.46 5.88
CA LEU A 101 0.47 -8.39 4.43
C LEU A 101 1.93 -8.27 4.01
N ALA A 102 2.41 -9.18 3.17
CA ALA A 102 3.67 -9.09 2.45
C ALA A 102 3.38 -8.87 0.97
N VAL A 103 4.12 -7.96 0.35
CA VAL A 103 4.08 -7.69 -1.10
C VAL A 103 5.49 -7.75 -1.61
N ASP A 104 5.70 -8.47 -2.70
CA ASP A 104 6.98 -8.51 -3.41
C ASP A 104 6.77 -8.41 -4.92
N SER A 105 7.77 -7.88 -5.61
CA SER A 105 7.74 -7.79 -7.07
C SER A 105 8.19 -9.07 -7.73
N VAL A 106 7.58 -9.36 -8.88
CA VAL A 106 8.01 -10.47 -9.73
C VAL A 106 9.17 -9.98 -10.59
N ASP A 107 10.34 -10.59 -10.43
CA ASP A 107 11.55 -10.22 -11.16
C ASP A 107 11.52 -10.75 -12.61
N GLU A 108 11.06 -11.99 -12.80
CA GLU A 108 11.01 -12.69 -14.09
C GLU A 108 9.62 -13.31 -14.28
N ASP A 109 8.97 -13.00 -15.40
CA ASP A 109 7.67 -13.52 -15.78
C ASP A 109 7.73 -13.97 -17.25
N GLU A 110 7.65 -15.29 -17.47
CA GLU A 110 7.71 -15.87 -18.82
C GLU A 110 6.42 -15.63 -19.62
N LEU A 111 5.28 -15.50 -18.94
CA LEU A 111 3.99 -15.30 -19.58
C LEU A 111 3.81 -13.83 -19.99
N HIS A 112 4.33 -12.91 -19.17
CA HIS A 112 4.26 -11.46 -19.37
C HIS A 112 5.62 -10.78 -19.14
N PRO A 113 6.56 -10.96 -20.09
CA PRO A 113 7.92 -10.48 -19.92
C PRO A 113 8.01 -8.96 -19.90
N TYR A 114 8.94 -8.44 -19.10
CA TYR A 114 9.25 -7.01 -19.08
C TYR A 114 9.76 -6.53 -20.44
N ASN A 115 9.16 -5.49 -21.02
CA ASN A 115 9.75 -4.77 -22.14
C ASN A 115 10.30 -3.38 -21.71
N PRO A 116 11.62 -3.28 -21.43
CA PRO A 116 12.23 -2.00 -21.01
C PRO A 116 12.24 -0.92 -22.09
N SER A 117 11.98 -1.28 -23.36
CA SER A 117 11.93 -0.31 -24.46
C SER A 117 10.62 0.47 -24.52
N ASP A 118 9.55 -0.08 -23.94
CA ASP A 118 8.19 0.46 -24.07
C ASP A 118 7.68 1.06 -22.75
N CYS A 119 8.21 0.61 -21.61
CA CYS A 119 7.75 1.06 -20.31
C CYS A 119 8.83 1.01 -19.22
N VAL A 120 8.60 1.80 -18.17
CA VAL A 120 9.47 1.87 -16.99
C VAL A 120 8.94 0.95 -15.89
N ARG A 121 9.75 -0.03 -15.48
CA ARG A 121 9.39 -0.94 -14.39
C ARG A 121 9.47 -0.24 -13.03
N LYS A 122 8.41 -0.37 -12.24
CA LYS A 122 8.40 -0.16 -10.79
C LYS A 122 8.52 -1.51 -10.09
N ALA A 123 9.14 -1.50 -8.91
CA ALA A 123 9.23 -2.65 -8.02
C ALA A 123 9.02 -2.22 -6.57
N ILE A 124 8.47 -3.12 -5.78
CA ILE A 124 8.13 -2.94 -4.37
C ILE A 124 8.43 -4.22 -3.60
N ASN A 125 9.04 -4.05 -2.44
CA ASN A 125 9.06 -5.05 -1.39
C ASN A 125 8.49 -4.39 -0.14
N SER A 126 7.40 -4.92 0.41
CA SER A 126 6.70 -4.30 1.54
C SER A 126 6.16 -5.33 2.50
N THR A 127 6.30 -5.05 3.79
CA THR A 127 5.63 -5.79 4.86
C THR A 127 4.77 -4.83 5.67
N THR A 128 3.55 -5.24 5.94
CA THR A 128 2.55 -4.49 6.70
C THR A 128 2.00 -5.34 7.83
N VAL A 129 1.93 -4.79 9.03
CA VAL A 129 1.32 -5.41 10.20
C VAL A 129 0.19 -4.53 10.73
N LEU A 130 -0.99 -5.10 10.87
CA LEU A 130 -2.14 -4.50 11.54
C LEU A 130 -2.23 -5.05 12.97
N SER A 131 -2.39 -4.16 13.94
CA SER A 131 -2.52 -4.53 15.35
C SER A 131 -3.28 -3.46 16.14
N ARG A 132 -3.79 -3.82 17.32
CA ARG A 132 -4.27 -2.85 18.30
C ARG A 132 -3.10 -2.18 19.01
N MET A 133 -3.25 -0.90 19.31
CA MET A 133 -2.30 -0.15 20.12
C MET A 133 -3.07 0.73 21.11
N LYS A 134 -2.71 0.64 22.39
CA LYS A 134 -3.15 1.59 23.41
C LYS A 134 -2.35 2.88 23.27
N ARG A 135 -3.01 4.03 23.31
CA ARG A 135 -2.36 5.34 23.33
C ARG A 135 -3.16 6.34 24.16
N ALA A 136 -2.50 7.38 24.66
CA ALA A 136 -3.18 8.48 25.32
C ALA A 136 -4.13 9.21 24.35
N LYS A 137 -5.34 9.55 24.81
CA LYS A 137 -6.30 10.36 24.07
C LYS A 137 -5.68 11.74 23.79
N ALA A 138 -5.72 12.17 22.54
CA ALA A 138 -5.31 13.53 22.19
C ALA A 138 -6.35 14.52 22.76
N SER A 139 -6.04 15.18 23.87
CA SER A 139 -6.94 16.12 24.54
C SER A 139 -7.23 17.33 23.64
N GLN A 140 -8.36 17.34 22.92
CA GLN A 140 -8.77 18.52 22.14
C GLN A 140 -9.40 19.65 22.97
N ASN A 141 -9.58 19.46 24.28
CA ASN A 141 -9.93 20.55 25.20
C ASN A 141 -9.60 20.14 26.63
N LYS A 142 -8.59 20.76 27.25
CA LYS A 142 -8.38 20.68 28.71
C LYS A 142 -9.56 21.36 29.40
N ARG A 143 -10.57 20.59 29.79
CA ARG A 143 -11.40 20.91 30.95
C ARG A 143 -10.94 20.02 32.11
N ILE A 144 -10.79 20.70 33.23
CA ILE A 144 -10.25 20.22 34.50
C ILE A 144 -11.26 19.23 35.07
N ASP A 145 -11.06 17.94 34.80
CA ASP A 145 -11.39 16.86 35.75
C ASP A 145 -10.67 15.59 35.29
N ALA A 146 -9.56 15.28 35.96
CA ALA A 146 -8.71 14.15 35.64
C ALA A 146 -9.34 12.87 36.21
N GLY A 147 -10.02 12.10 35.37
CA GLY A 147 -10.35 10.71 35.61
C GLY A 147 -9.35 9.80 34.88
N GLU A 148 -8.93 8.72 35.52
CA GLU A 148 -7.83 7.82 35.13
C GLU A 148 -8.03 7.02 33.80
N ASP A 149 -9.09 7.29 33.02
CA ASP A 149 -9.43 6.58 31.77
C ASP A 149 -9.05 7.37 30.49
N GLU A 150 -7.81 7.85 30.43
CA GLU A 150 -7.28 8.61 29.28
C GLU A 150 -6.67 7.74 28.15
N GLU A 151 -6.68 6.41 28.25
CA GLU A 151 -6.19 5.55 27.17
C GLU A 151 -7.30 5.19 26.16
N GLU A 152 -7.01 5.34 24.88
CA GLU A 152 -7.82 4.82 23.79
C GLU A 152 -7.09 3.68 23.07
N VAL A 153 -7.86 2.67 22.64
CA VAL A 153 -7.37 1.61 21.77
C VAL A 153 -7.61 2.04 20.33
N VAL A 154 -6.55 2.09 19.53
CA VAL A 154 -6.63 2.40 18.10
C VAL A 154 -6.04 1.25 17.28
N ILE A 155 -6.59 1.02 16.09
CA ILE A 155 -5.94 0.14 15.11
C ILE A 155 -4.80 0.90 14.46
N VAL A 156 -3.65 0.25 14.36
CA VAL A 156 -2.44 0.81 13.75
C VAL A 156 -1.94 -0.12 12.66
N MET A 157 -1.65 0.46 11.51
CA MET A 157 -0.91 -0.16 10.42
C MET A 157 0.56 0.26 10.49
N ARG A 158 1.45 -0.71 10.70
CA ARG A 158 2.90 -0.51 10.59
C ARG A 158 3.36 -1.06 9.26
N ARG A 159 3.99 -0.24 8.44
CA ARG A 159 4.45 -0.63 7.10
C ARG A 159 5.94 -0.34 6.97
N ALA A 160 6.70 -1.34 6.53
CA ALA A 160 8.08 -1.19 6.08
C ALA A 160 8.12 -1.52 4.59
N ALA A 161 8.60 -0.60 3.77
CA ALA A 161 8.57 -0.73 2.32
C ALA A 161 9.88 -0.24 1.68
N PHE A 162 10.35 -0.97 0.67
CA PHE A 162 11.34 -0.56 -0.30
C PHE A 162 10.65 -0.42 -1.66
N ALA A 163 10.71 0.77 -2.25
CA ALA A 163 10.17 1.05 -3.58
C ALA A 163 11.32 1.43 -4.52
N LYS A 164 11.23 0.97 -5.77
CA LYS A 164 12.19 1.24 -6.83
C LYS A 164 11.44 1.60 -8.10
N THR A 165 11.87 2.65 -8.78
CA THR A 165 11.52 2.93 -10.17
C THR A 165 12.79 2.78 -10.99
N CYS A 166 12.80 1.80 -11.91
CA CYS A 166 13.94 1.51 -12.76
C CYS A 166 14.25 2.72 -13.64
N ARG A 167 15.52 2.91 -13.97
CA ARG A 167 15.91 3.90 -14.96
C ARG A 167 15.29 3.53 -16.32
N PRO A 168 14.68 4.48 -17.05
CA PRO A 168 14.22 4.24 -18.42
C PRO A 168 15.38 3.80 -19.34
N ALA A 169 15.13 2.82 -20.21
CA ALA A 169 16.10 2.37 -21.22
C ALA A 169 16.03 3.17 -22.54
N PHE A 170 15.14 4.16 -22.59
CA PHE A 170 14.90 5.05 -23.71
C PHE A 170 14.98 6.51 -23.27
N ASP A 171 15.18 7.41 -24.23
CA ASP A 171 15.28 8.84 -23.96
C ASP A 171 13.92 9.40 -23.57
N ILE A 172 13.87 10.13 -22.45
CA ILE A 172 12.69 10.85 -22.01
C ILE A 172 13.07 12.28 -21.60
N PRO A 173 12.12 13.24 -21.67
CA PRO A 173 12.36 14.61 -21.23
C PRO A 173 12.80 14.68 -19.75
N GLU A 174 13.63 15.67 -19.41
CA GLU A 174 14.13 15.85 -18.03
C GLU A 174 12.99 16.03 -17.01
N VAL A 175 11.91 16.70 -17.41
CA VAL A 175 10.70 16.86 -16.59
C VAL A 175 10.08 15.50 -16.25
N ALA A 176 9.96 14.60 -17.23
CA ALA A 176 9.44 13.25 -16.99
C ALA A 176 10.38 12.40 -16.11
N MET A 177 11.70 12.57 -16.25
CA MET A 177 12.67 11.95 -15.33
C MET A 177 12.50 12.44 -13.89
N GLN A 178 12.27 13.74 -13.70
CA GLN A 178 12.07 14.32 -12.38
C GLN A 178 10.76 13.83 -11.75
N GLU A 179 9.68 13.75 -12.52
CA GLU A 179 8.41 13.16 -12.06
C GLU A 179 8.55 11.70 -11.64
N LEU A 180 9.28 10.87 -12.41
CA LEU A 180 9.54 9.48 -12.03
C LEU A 180 10.31 9.38 -10.70
N ARG A 181 11.28 10.28 -10.49
CA ARG A 181 12.07 10.35 -9.26
C ARG A 181 11.22 10.76 -8.07
N ASP A 182 10.39 11.78 -8.23
CA ASP A 182 9.56 12.29 -7.14
C ASP A 182 8.39 11.34 -6.83
N GLY A 183 7.90 10.62 -7.85
CA GLY A 183 6.76 9.71 -7.75
C GLY A 183 7.08 8.26 -7.42
N VAL A 184 8.29 7.96 -6.93
CA VAL A 184 8.68 6.59 -6.50
C VAL A 184 7.71 6.04 -5.44
N THR A 185 7.17 6.92 -4.62
CA THR A 185 6.37 6.58 -3.44
C THR A 185 4.85 6.70 -3.61
N ASP A 186 4.40 7.21 -4.75
CA ASP A 186 3.02 7.70 -4.92
C ASP A 186 1.99 6.59 -4.78
N TRP A 187 2.22 5.43 -5.40
CA TRP A 187 1.25 4.33 -5.34
C TRP A 187 1.07 3.82 -3.90
N GLY A 188 2.14 3.84 -3.10
CA GLY A 188 2.05 3.50 -1.68
C GLY A 188 1.30 4.55 -0.85
N ASN A 189 1.37 5.82 -1.24
CA ASN A 189 0.58 6.90 -0.65
C ASN A 189 -0.90 6.75 -1.03
N THR A 190 -1.18 6.40 -2.29
CA THR A 190 -2.51 6.13 -2.81
C THR A 190 -3.24 5.03 -2.04
N ILE A 191 -2.55 3.93 -1.75
CA ILE A 191 -3.10 2.87 -0.88
C ILE A 191 -3.54 3.43 0.48
N THR A 192 -2.73 4.30 1.09
CA THR A 192 -3.03 4.87 2.41
C THR A 192 -4.20 5.85 2.36
N GLN A 193 -4.31 6.62 1.29
CA GLN A 193 -5.43 7.55 1.09
C GLN A 193 -6.73 6.81 0.82
N ALA A 194 -6.72 5.81 -0.06
CA ALA A 194 -7.89 4.96 -0.36
C ALA A 194 -8.40 4.25 0.90
N LEU A 195 -7.49 3.66 1.68
CA LEU A 195 -7.81 3.06 2.98
C LEU A 195 -8.54 4.02 3.92
N ARG A 196 -8.02 5.24 4.08
CA ARG A 196 -8.67 6.26 4.93
C ARG A 196 -10.04 6.65 4.40
N GLY A 197 -10.19 6.77 3.08
CA GLY A 197 -11.46 7.05 2.43
C GLY A 197 -12.51 5.99 2.76
N ILE A 198 -12.17 4.71 2.62
CA ILE A 198 -13.08 3.58 2.92
C ILE A 198 -13.47 3.57 4.41
N LEU A 199 -12.47 3.69 5.30
CA LEU A 199 -12.69 3.54 6.74
C LEU A 199 -13.49 4.68 7.36
N HIS A 200 -13.34 5.91 6.84
CA HIS A 200 -14.01 7.10 7.37
C HIS A 200 -15.27 7.50 6.60
N ALA A 201 -15.55 6.90 5.44
CA ALA A 201 -16.86 7.00 4.79
C ALA A 201 -17.94 6.16 5.50
N GLN A 202 -17.53 5.17 6.31
CA GLN A 202 -18.40 4.24 7.02
C GLN A 202 -18.58 4.56 8.52
N SER A 203 -18.03 5.69 8.99
CA SER A 203 -18.06 6.12 10.40
C SER A 203 -19.13 7.17 10.68
#